data_AF-A0A3N0B0V4-F1
#
_entry.id   AF-A0A3N0B0V4-F1
#
_cell.length_a   1.000
_cell.length_b   1.000
_cell.length_c   1.000
_cell.angle_alpha   90.00
_cell.angle_beta   90.00
_cell.angle_gamma   90.00
#
_symmetry.space_group_name_H-M   'P 1'
#
loop_
_entity.id
_entity.type
_entity.pdbx_description
1 polymer ?
#
loop_
_entity_poly.entity_id
_entity_poly.type
_entity_poly.pdbx_seq_one_letter_code
_entity_poly.pdbx_strand_id
1 'polypeptide(L)'
;MQEVGMKYFQNGVWGRFVKFYLLAAVIAVVALCLFLAWSYNVKGEENVRRALAEARTLNTEIDAAWDYIDSVQPILTRMSGDPLSGGVYCVVAAKDIAERFSNNSEYSIRYVRINPRNAEDEPDSFERQALDEFERSSAAEYYGLVREGDNAVFRYVTKLTIDSSCLSCHGEPAGEKDVAGYFKEGMSEGDVAGAVSIVMPMDEIFAQAKNDLARTAAFFCALMGVMGILLALALRSWVARPTMAENNQLIQESHTKSRIITAAVQELKSRPPEVFSTGDLRVNLRSGEVLLRGEKVDLTPKESRIVVVLASHPNETFGKDDLVREIWGEEYVGTSISISAYVRRVRSKIEDDPGNPCYILTVRQRGYCMRADEREK
;
A
#
# COMPACT_ATOMS: atom_id res chain seq x y z
N MET A 1 -9.90 -32.52 -16.06
CA MET A 1 -8.65 -31.91 -15.54
C MET A 1 -8.53 -30.40 -15.83
N GLN A 2 -9.13 -29.83 -16.88
CA GLN A 2 -9.07 -28.39 -17.21
C GLN A 2 -9.73 -27.44 -16.20
N GLU A 3 -10.85 -27.81 -15.57
CA GLU A 3 -11.54 -26.93 -14.60
C GLU A 3 -10.75 -26.71 -13.29
N VAL A 4 -9.89 -27.68 -12.91
CA VAL A 4 -9.15 -27.63 -11.65
C VAL A 4 -7.97 -26.65 -11.75
N GLY A 5 -7.27 -26.61 -12.89
CA GLY A 5 -6.14 -25.69 -13.12
C GLY A 5 -6.56 -24.21 -13.20
N MET A 6 -7.73 -23.94 -13.79
CA MET A 6 -8.26 -22.57 -13.92
C MET A 6 -8.73 -22.00 -12.57
N LYS A 7 -9.33 -22.83 -11.70
CA LYS A 7 -9.65 -22.47 -10.31
C LYS A 7 -8.40 -22.23 -9.46
N TYR A 8 -7.36 -23.04 -9.60
CA TYR A 8 -6.10 -22.86 -8.84
C TYR A 8 -5.38 -21.55 -9.21
N PHE A 9 -5.37 -21.17 -10.49
CA PHE A 9 -4.75 -19.91 -10.94
C PHE A 9 -5.55 -18.67 -10.51
N GLN A 10 -6.89 -18.71 -10.61
CA GLN A 10 -7.74 -17.64 -10.10
C GLN A 10 -7.61 -17.46 -8.58
N ASN A 11 -7.52 -18.56 -7.82
CA ASN A 11 -7.28 -18.51 -6.37
C ASN A 11 -5.90 -17.92 -6.01
N GLY A 12 -4.86 -18.21 -6.80
CA GLY A 12 -3.51 -17.67 -6.59
C GLY A 12 -3.40 -16.16 -6.85
N VAL A 13 -4.02 -15.68 -7.94
CA VAL A 13 -4.05 -14.24 -8.26
C VAL A 13 -4.89 -13.48 -7.24
N TRP A 14 -6.06 -14.00 -6.88
CA TRP A 14 -6.93 -13.40 -5.87
C TRP A 14 -6.23 -13.37 -4.50
N GLY A 15 -5.51 -14.42 -4.12
CA GLY A 15 -4.67 -14.44 -2.91
C GLY A 15 -3.56 -13.39 -2.88
N ARG A 16 -2.96 -13.06 -4.04
CA ARG A 16 -1.96 -11.96 -4.13
C ARG A 16 -2.61 -10.59 -3.94
N PHE A 17 -3.80 -10.37 -4.50
CA PHE A 17 -4.55 -9.13 -4.29
C PHE A 17 -4.97 -8.97 -2.82
N VAL A 18 -5.46 -10.04 -2.18
CA VAL A 18 -5.81 -10.00 -0.75
C VAL A 18 -4.59 -9.64 0.11
N LYS A 19 -3.42 -10.24 -0.16
CA LYS A 19 -2.16 -9.88 0.54
C LYS A 19 -1.77 -8.43 0.33
N PHE A 20 -1.95 -7.89 -0.89
CA PHE A 20 -1.68 -6.48 -1.18
C PHE A 20 -2.61 -5.56 -0.39
N TYR A 21 -3.92 -5.80 -0.37
CA TYR A 21 -4.86 -4.98 0.42
C TYR A 21 -4.58 -5.07 1.92
N LEU A 22 -4.24 -6.26 2.43
CA LEU A 22 -3.85 -6.43 3.82
C LEU A 22 -2.60 -5.61 4.16
N LEU A 23 -1.57 -5.66 3.31
CA LEU A 23 -0.36 -4.87 3.52
C LEU A 23 -0.65 -3.36 3.48
N ALA A 24 -1.43 -2.90 2.49
CA ALA A 24 -1.81 -1.49 2.37
C ALA A 24 -2.64 -1.02 3.58
N ALA A 25 -3.58 -1.83 4.06
CA ALA A 25 -4.36 -1.55 5.25
C ALA A 25 -3.49 -1.48 6.50
N VAL A 26 -2.54 -2.42 6.67
CA VAL A 26 -1.59 -2.40 7.79
C VAL A 26 -0.74 -1.13 7.77
N ILE A 27 -0.18 -0.76 6.62
CA ILE A 27 0.62 0.46 6.48
C ILE A 27 -0.22 1.70 6.83
N ALA A 28 -1.45 1.77 6.35
CA ALA A 28 -2.32 2.92 6.60
C ALA A 28 -2.75 3.02 8.07
N VAL A 29 -3.01 1.90 8.74
CA VAL A 29 -3.28 1.86 10.19
C VAL A 29 -2.05 2.29 10.98
N VAL A 30 -0.85 1.80 10.64
CA VAL A 30 0.40 2.21 11.30
C VAL A 30 0.63 3.72 11.12
N ALA A 31 0.45 4.24 9.91
CA ALA A 31 0.57 5.66 9.62
C ALA A 31 -0.44 6.49 10.43
N LEU A 32 -1.70 6.04 10.54
CA LEU A 32 -2.71 6.68 11.36
C LEU A 32 -2.34 6.67 12.85
N CYS A 33 -1.85 5.56 13.39
CA CYS A 33 -1.40 5.48 14.77
C CYS A 33 -0.24 6.44 15.07
N LEU A 34 0.75 6.51 14.17
CA LEU A 34 1.86 7.45 14.28
C LEU A 34 1.38 8.91 14.22
N PHE A 35 0.46 9.22 13.30
CA PHE A 35 -0.12 10.56 13.20
C PHE A 35 -0.92 10.94 14.46
N LEU A 36 -1.74 10.03 14.99
CA LEU A 36 -2.52 10.28 16.21
C LEU A 36 -1.61 10.47 17.42
N ALA A 37 -0.53 9.67 17.55
CA ALA A 37 0.45 9.83 18.61
C ALA A 37 1.20 11.17 18.50
N TRP A 38 1.62 11.55 17.30
CA TRP A 38 2.24 12.85 17.05
C TRP A 38 1.27 14.01 17.36
N SER A 39 0.03 13.92 16.86
CA SER A 39 -1.01 14.93 17.09
C SER A 39 -1.37 15.08 18.56
N TYR A 40 -1.41 13.99 19.32
CA TYR A 40 -1.64 14.03 20.77
C TYR A 40 -0.57 14.83 21.51
N ASN A 41 0.71 14.60 21.18
CA ASN A 41 1.82 15.34 21.79
C ASN A 41 1.78 16.83 21.45
N VAL A 42 1.56 17.17 20.17
CA VAL A 42 1.48 18.57 19.71
C VAL A 42 0.33 19.32 20.38
N LYS A 43 -0.86 18.71 20.47
CA LYS A 43 -2.02 19.32 21.14
C LYS A 43 -1.80 19.54 22.63
N GLY A 44 -1.02 18.69 23.29
CA GLY A 44 -0.66 18.87 24.70
C GLY A 44 0.06 20.20 24.96
N GLU A 45 1.09 20.50 24.16
CA GLU A 45 1.81 21.78 24.26
C GLU A 45 0.93 22.98 23.86
N GLU A 46 0.11 22.82 22.82
CA GLU A 46 -0.79 23.86 22.35
C GLU A 46 -1.82 24.26 23.42
N ASN A 47 -2.40 23.27 24.12
CA ASN A 47 -3.34 23.52 25.22
C ASN A 47 -2.70 24.31 26.36
N VAL A 48 -1.44 24.00 26.72
CA VAL A 48 -0.70 24.75 27.75
C VAL A 48 -0.40 26.18 27.29
N ARG A 49 0.01 26.37 26.03
CA ARG A 49 0.24 27.72 25.47
C ARG A 49 -1.04 28.54 25.43
N ARG A 50 -2.17 27.92 25.09
CA ARG A 50 -3.48 28.57 25.08
C ARG A 50 -3.89 29.01 26.48
N ALA A 51 -3.79 28.10 27.46
CA ALA A 51 -4.04 28.42 28.86
C ALA A 51 -3.15 29.57 29.33
N LEU A 52 -1.83 29.51 29.10
CA LEU A 52 -0.91 30.58 29.47
C LEU A 52 -1.26 31.93 28.83
N ALA A 53 -1.63 31.96 27.55
CA ALA A 53 -2.03 33.19 26.87
C ALA A 53 -3.29 33.79 27.50
N GLU A 54 -4.26 32.95 27.82
CA GLU A 54 -5.51 33.34 28.47
C GLU A 54 -5.28 33.89 29.88
N ALA A 55 -4.45 33.21 30.70
CA ALA A 55 -4.04 33.69 32.02
C ALA A 55 -3.37 35.07 31.95
N ARG A 56 -2.46 35.29 31.00
CA ARG A 56 -1.81 36.59 30.84
C ARG A 56 -2.79 37.69 30.44
N THR A 57 -3.76 37.36 29.58
CA THR A 57 -4.83 38.31 29.23
C THR A 57 -5.67 38.67 30.45
N LEU A 58 -6.12 37.68 31.23
CA LEU A 58 -6.85 37.91 32.48
C LEU A 58 -6.03 38.73 33.47
N ASN A 59 -4.73 38.44 33.62
CA ASN A 59 -3.86 39.22 34.48
C ASN A 59 -3.75 40.68 34.02
N THR A 60 -3.62 40.90 32.70
CA THR A 60 -3.56 42.26 32.14
C THR A 60 -4.86 43.03 32.42
N GLU A 61 -6.01 42.38 32.35
CA GLU A 61 -7.30 42.99 32.70
C GLU A 61 -7.39 43.35 34.19
N ILE A 62 -6.88 42.48 35.06
CA ILE A 62 -6.81 42.71 36.51
C ILE A 62 -5.88 43.87 36.85
N ASP A 63 -4.68 43.90 36.26
CA ASP A 63 -3.72 44.97 36.46
C ASP A 63 -4.32 46.31 36.02
N ALA A 64 -5.01 46.35 34.87
CA ALA A 64 -5.71 47.56 34.40
C ALA A 64 -6.84 48.00 35.36
N ALA A 65 -7.56 47.06 35.96
CA ALA A 65 -8.56 47.37 36.97
C ALA A 65 -7.93 47.93 38.27
N TRP A 66 -6.79 47.35 38.69
CA TRP A 66 -6.03 47.82 39.84
C TRP A 66 -5.52 49.25 39.63
N ASP A 67 -4.87 49.50 38.49
CA ASP A 67 -4.36 50.81 38.07
C ASP A 67 -5.48 51.86 38.03
N TYR A 68 -6.66 51.48 37.53
CA TYR A 68 -7.81 52.37 37.51
C TYR A 68 -8.24 52.76 38.93
N ILE A 69 -8.37 51.78 39.84
CA ILE A 69 -8.75 52.03 41.24
C ILE A 69 -7.71 52.91 41.94
N ASP A 70 -6.43 52.68 41.71
CA ASP A 70 -5.37 53.53 42.26
C ASP A 70 -5.46 54.97 41.71
N SER A 71 -5.66 55.12 40.40
CA SER A 71 -5.73 56.44 39.75
C SER A 71 -6.87 57.33 40.28
N VAL A 72 -7.98 56.72 40.71
CA VAL A 72 -9.14 57.46 41.25
C VAL A 72 -9.04 57.73 42.74
N GLN A 73 -8.11 57.11 43.47
CA GLN A 73 -8.04 57.25 44.93
C GLN A 73 -7.83 58.69 45.43
N PRO A 74 -6.95 59.50 44.82
CA PRO A 74 -6.79 60.89 45.21
C PRO A 74 -8.08 61.71 45.05
N ILE A 75 -8.93 61.34 44.09
CA ILE A 75 -10.21 62.00 43.85
C ILE A 75 -11.21 61.62 44.95
N LEU A 76 -11.33 60.33 45.25
CA LEU A 76 -12.21 59.81 46.31
C LEU A 76 -11.84 60.41 47.67
N THR A 77 -10.55 60.46 47.99
CA THR A 77 -10.02 61.07 49.22
C THR A 77 -10.38 62.55 49.32
N ARG A 78 -10.27 63.32 48.23
CA ARG A 78 -10.63 64.75 48.22
C ARG A 78 -12.12 65.00 48.37
N MET A 79 -12.97 64.17 47.76
CA MET A 79 -14.43 64.34 47.80
C MET A 79 -15.02 64.04 49.17
N SER A 80 -14.46 63.05 49.84
CA SER A 80 -14.96 62.54 51.11
C SER A 80 -14.32 63.20 52.34
N GLY A 81 -13.09 63.72 52.19
CA GLY A 81 -12.30 64.25 53.29
C GLY A 81 -11.63 63.18 54.16
N ASP A 82 -11.77 61.90 53.81
CA ASP A 82 -11.15 60.78 54.52
C ASP A 82 -10.36 59.88 53.53
N PRO A 83 -9.08 59.57 53.81
CA PRO A 83 -8.25 58.72 52.95
C PRO A 83 -8.79 57.30 52.68
N LEU A 84 -9.72 56.82 53.51
CA LEU A 84 -10.34 55.50 53.36
C LEU A 84 -11.77 55.56 52.85
N SER A 85 -12.28 56.75 52.54
CA SER A 85 -13.72 56.92 52.48
C SER A 85 -14.38 56.11 51.37
N GLY A 86 -15.43 55.40 51.78
CA GLY A 86 -16.17 54.44 50.96
C GLY A 86 -15.70 52.99 51.12
N GLY A 87 -14.58 52.72 51.81
CA GLY A 87 -14.07 51.36 52.02
C GLY A 87 -13.49 50.70 50.76
N VAL A 88 -13.25 51.48 49.71
CA VAL A 88 -12.74 51.00 48.42
C VAL A 88 -11.30 51.50 48.29
N TYR A 89 -10.33 50.60 48.44
CA TYR A 89 -8.92 50.82 48.13
C TYR A 89 -8.36 49.61 47.37
N CYS A 90 -7.21 49.78 46.72
CA CYS A 90 -6.67 48.88 45.70
C CYS A 90 -6.90 47.39 45.99
N VAL A 91 -6.37 46.86 47.11
CA VAL A 91 -6.49 45.44 47.46
C VAL A 91 -7.92 44.99 47.80
N VAL A 92 -8.77 45.85 48.37
CA VAL A 92 -10.17 45.50 48.68
C VAL A 92 -11.00 45.43 47.41
N ALA A 93 -10.86 46.41 46.53
CA ALA A 93 -11.53 46.41 45.24
C ALA A 93 -11.08 45.22 44.40
N ALA A 94 -9.78 44.96 44.34
CA ALA A 94 -9.20 43.87 43.60
C ALA A 94 -9.68 42.50 44.08
N LYS A 95 -9.74 42.27 45.41
CA LYS A 95 -10.27 41.04 45.98
C LYS A 95 -11.76 40.85 45.71
N ASP A 96 -12.58 41.89 45.83
CA ASP A 96 -14.01 41.81 45.51
C ASP A 96 -14.24 41.53 44.01
N ILE A 97 -13.44 42.15 43.12
CA ILE A 97 -13.46 41.84 41.68
C ILE A 97 -13.09 40.36 41.44
N ALA A 98 -12.00 39.89 42.05
CA ALA A 98 -11.54 38.52 41.90
C ALA A 98 -12.55 37.49 42.44
N GLU A 99 -13.19 37.78 43.58
CA GLU A 99 -14.26 36.95 44.13
C GLU A 99 -15.47 36.91 43.20
N ARG A 100 -15.92 38.06 42.69
CA ARG A 100 -17.05 38.12 41.72
C ARG A 100 -16.73 37.40 40.42
N PHE A 101 -15.51 37.52 39.92
CA PHE A 101 -15.07 36.81 38.73
C PHE A 101 -15.05 35.30 38.98
N SER A 102 -14.49 34.87 40.11
CA SER A 102 -14.40 33.45 40.47
C SER A 102 -15.76 32.82 40.74
N ASN A 103 -16.72 33.58 41.28
CA ASN A 103 -18.08 33.09 41.52
C ASN A 103 -18.93 32.97 40.25
N ASN A 104 -18.57 33.68 39.17
CA ASN A 104 -19.31 33.70 37.90
C ASN A 104 -18.58 32.99 36.76
N SER A 105 -17.46 32.34 37.05
CA SER A 105 -16.65 31.63 36.05
C SER A 105 -16.11 30.34 36.66
N GLU A 106 -15.52 29.47 35.84
CA GLU A 106 -14.84 28.27 36.35
C GLU A 106 -13.39 28.54 36.79
N TYR A 107 -12.93 29.78 36.63
CA TYR A 107 -11.59 30.23 36.98
C TYR A 107 -11.59 30.65 38.45
N SER A 108 -10.47 30.47 39.14
CA SER A 108 -10.29 31.01 40.49
C SER A 108 -9.15 32.02 40.46
N ILE A 109 -9.39 33.21 41.00
CA ILE A 109 -8.40 34.28 41.09
C ILE A 109 -8.30 34.70 42.55
N ARG A 110 -7.07 34.75 43.08
CA ARG A 110 -6.81 35.24 44.43
C ARG A 110 -5.45 35.92 44.55
N TYR A 111 -5.30 36.70 45.60
CA TYR A 111 -4.06 37.40 45.95
C TYR A 111 -3.40 36.70 47.12
N VAL A 112 -2.10 36.46 47.03
CA VAL A 112 -1.34 35.71 48.03
C VAL A 112 -0.04 36.40 48.35
N ARG A 113 0.47 36.22 49.57
CA ARG A 113 1.76 36.79 49.97
C ARG A 113 2.39 36.04 51.14
N ILE A 114 3.70 36.18 51.27
CA ILE A 114 4.40 35.72 52.47
C ILE A 114 4.00 36.62 53.66
N ASN A 115 3.68 35.99 54.80
CA ASN A 115 3.22 36.66 56.03
C ASN A 115 2.03 37.61 55.80
N PRO A 116 0.87 37.09 55.37
CA PRO A 116 -0.25 37.93 55.02
C PRO A 116 -0.90 38.59 56.24
N ARG A 117 -1.53 39.75 56.01
CA ARG A 117 -2.35 40.43 57.04
C ARG A 117 -3.63 39.63 57.36
N ASN A 118 -4.15 38.88 56.38
CA ASN A 118 -5.33 38.02 56.50
C ASN A 118 -4.96 36.56 56.19
N ALA A 119 -5.49 35.61 56.96
CA ALA A 119 -5.18 34.18 56.78
C ALA A 119 -5.61 33.61 55.40
N GLU A 120 -6.60 34.20 54.75
CA GLU A 120 -7.08 33.78 53.42
C GLU A 120 -6.05 34.02 52.30
N ASP A 121 -5.08 34.92 52.53
CA ASP A 121 -4.02 35.23 51.56
C ASP A 121 -2.78 34.36 51.78
N GLU A 122 -2.87 33.35 52.65
CA GLU A 122 -1.77 32.43 52.90
C GLU A 122 -1.52 31.59 51.63
N PRO A 123 -0.27 31.55 51.15
CA PRO A 123 0.05 30.82 49.95
C PRO A 123 0.05 29.32 50.22
N ASP A 124 -0.48 28.57 49.27
CA ASP A 124 -0.32 27.11 49.24
C ASP A 124 1.10 26.71 48.79
N SER A 125 1.34 25.40 48.65
CA SER A 125 2.65 24.90 48.26
C SER A 125 3.11 25.34 46.87
N PHE A 126 2.19 25.55 45.92
CA PHE A 126 2.52 25.99 44.56
C PHE A 126 2.83 27.49 44.54
N GLU A 127 2.01 28.28 45.20
CA GLU A 127 2.18 29.73 45.32
C GLU A 127 3.42 30.09 46.14
N ARG A 128 3.73 29.34 47.19
CA ARG A 128 4.95 29.54 47.98
C ARG A 128 6.19 29.30 47.13
N GLN A 129 6.18 28.29 46.25
CA GLN A 129 7.27 28.08 45.29
C GLN A 129 7.40 29.23 44.28
N ALA A 130 6.28 29.77 43.80
CA ALA A 130 6.28 30.92 42.91
C ALA A 130 6.85 32.18 43.59
N LEU A 131 6.41 32.47 44.82
CA LEU A 131 6.90 33.61 45.61
C LEU A 131 8.41 33.48 45.90
N ASP A 132 8.86 32.30 46.31
CA ASP A 132 10.28 31.99 46.50
C ASP A 132 11.11 32.21 45.22
N GLU A 133 10.57 31.83 44.05
CA GLU A 133 11.22 32.04 42.76
C GLU A 133 11.32 33.52 42.41
N PHE A 134 10.25 34.29 42.66
CA PHE A 134 10.20 35.73 42.43
C PHE A 134 11.18 36.54 43.30
N GLU A 135 11.48 36.07 44.50
CA GLU A 135 12.49 36.67 45.38
C GLU A 135 13.93 36.33 44.94
N ARG A 136 14.14 35.11 44.39
CA ARG A 136 15.48 34.62 44.03
C ARG A 136 15.89 34.97 42.61
N SER A 137 14.95 35.18 41.71
CA SER A 137 15.20 35.43 40.29
C SER A 137 14.47 36.68 39.79
N SER A 138 14.80 37.11 38.58
CA SER A 138 14.10 38.20 37.91
C SER A 138 12.80 37.75 37.22
N ALA A 139 12.31 36.53 37.50
CA ALA A 139 11.06 36.03 36.96
C ALA A 139 9.88 36.95 37.33
N ALA A 140 8.98 37.14 36.37
CA ALA A 140 7.74 37.90 36.56
C ALA A 140 6.51 36.98 36.71
N GLU A 141 6.62 35.73 36.27
CA GLU A 141 5.53 34.77 36.25
C GLU A 141 6.04 33.35 36.51
N TYR A 142 5.18 32.52 37.07
CA TYR A 142 5.40 31.12 37.38
C TYR A 142 4.13 30.34 37.06
N TYR A 143 4.23 29.23 36.33
CA TYR A 143 3.05 28.49 35.90
C TYR A 143 3.32 27.01 35.73
N GLY A 144 2.25 26.21 35.76
CA GLY A 144 2.35 24.77 35.59
C GLY A 144 1.01 24.06 35.57
N LEU A 145 1.01 22.83 35.06
CA LEU A 145 -0.11 21.91 35.18
C LEU A 145 0.00 21.18 36.51
N VAL A 146 -1.06 21.26 37.31
CA VAL A 146 -1.17 20.61 38.62
C VAL A 146 -2.44 19.75 38.64
N ARG A 147 -2.43 18.69 39.45
CA ARG A 147 -3.65 17.93 39.75
C ARG A 147 -4.20 18.37 41.10
N GLU A 148 -5.45 18.81 41.11
CA GLU A 148 -6.20 19.14 42.32
C GLU A 148 -7.37 18.16 42.44
N GLY A 149 -7.20 17.15 43.30
CA GLY A 149 -8.10 16.01 43.37
C GLY A 149 -8.09 15.19 42.07
N ASP A 150 -9.26 14.99 41.48
CA ASP A 150 -9.43 14.27 40.21
C ASP A 150 -9.25 15.16 38.97
N ASN A 151 -9.22 16.48 39.15
CA ASN A 151 -9.24 17.46 38.07
C ASN A 151 -7.81 17.92 37.74
N ALA A 152 -7.56 18.14 36.45
CA ALA A 152 -6.34 18.79 36.02
C ALA A 152 -6.58 20.29 35.93
N VAL A 153 -5.71 21.08 36.56
CA VAL A 153 -5.78 22.53 36.55
C VAL A 153 -4.47 23.12 36.04
N PHE A 154 -4.56 24.21 35.30
CA PHE A 154 -3.43 25.05 34.95
C PHE A 154 -3.36 26.19 35.95
N ARG A 155 -2.22 26.30 36.63
CA ARG A 155 -1.98 27.34 37.62
C ARG A 155 -1.00 28.35 37.05
N TYR A 156 -1.35 29.61 37.18
CA TYR A 156 -0.56 30.75 36.76
C TYR A 156 -0.44 31.71 37.93
N VAL A 157 0.78 32.12 38.22
CA VAL A 157 1.08 33.05 39.30
C VAL A 157 1.94 34.17 38.72
N THR A 158 1.56 35.41 38.95
CA THR A 158 2.35 36.59 38.55
C THR A 158 2.84 37.35 39.77
N LYS A 159 3.98 38.01 39.63
CA LYS A 159 4.61 38.80 40.68
C LYS A 159 3.91 40.15 40.84
N LEU A 160 3.50 40.48 42.06
CA LEU A 160 3.01 41.80 42.41
C LEU A 160 4.12 42.61 43.08
N THR A 161 4.49 43.75 42.50
CA THR A 161 5.57 44.62 43.00
C THR A 161 5.03 45.91 43.60
N ILE A 162 5.72 46.43 44.61
CA ILE A 162 5.41 47.72 45.23
C ILE A 162 5.75 48.86 44.27
N ASP A 163 4.78 49.74 44.04
CA ASP A 163 4.95 51.01 43.35
C ASP A 163 4.87 52.20 44.34
N SER A 164 5.00 53.42 43.82
CA SER A 164 4.91 54.64 44.63
C SER A 164 3.57 54.84 45.35
N SER A 165 2.45 54.32 44.82
CA SER A 165 1.12 54.44 45.41
C SER A 165 0.98 53.55 46.65
N CYS A 166 1.63 52.38 46.62
CA CYS A 166 1.61 51.36 47.65
C CYS A 166 2.32 51.81 48.95
N LEU A 167 3.30 52.72 48.87
CA LEU A 167 4.14 53.13 50.00
C LEU A 167 3.37 53.82 51.12
N SER A 168 2.21 54.40 50.82
CA SER A 168 1.32 54.97 51.84
C SER A 168 0.83 53.92 52.85
N CYS A 169 0.66 52.67 52.40
CA CYS A 169 0.14 51.54 53.18
C CYS A 169 1.19 50.49 53.54
N HIS A 170 2.23 50.35 52.74
CA HIS A 170 3.25 49.29 52.89
C HIS A 170 4.65 49.82 53.19
N GLY A 171 4.89 51.13 53.05
CA GLY A 171 6.22 51.72 53.14
C GLY A 171 6.80 51.82 54.55
N GLU A 172 7.91 52.55 54.67
CA GLU A 172 8.56 52.80 55.96
C GLU A 172 7.85 53.89 56.80
N PRO A 173 8.02 53.88 58.15
CA PRO A 173 8.72 52.87 58.93
C PRO A 173 7.86 51.61 59.16
N ALA A 174 8.49 50.44 59.10
CA ALA A 174 7.86 49.18 59.46
C ALA A 174 7.28 49.21 60.89
N GLY A 175 6.06 48.68 61.06
CA GLY A 175 5.37 48.61 62.35
C GLY A 175 4.58 49.86 62.74
N GLU A 176 4.56 50.92 61.94
CA GLU A 176 3.57 51.99 62.07
C GLU A 176 2.23 51.61 61.45
N LYS A 177 1.13 52.19 61.93
CA LYS A 177 -0.18 51.97 61.32
C LYS A 177 -0.33 52.77 60.04
N ASP A 178 -0.84 52.12 59.00
CA ASP A 178 -1.23 52.75 57.75
C ASP A 178 -2.57 53.49 57.87
N VAL A 179 -2.98 54.09 56.76
CA VAL A 179 -4.27 54.80 56.65
C VAL A 179 -5.46 53.89 56.99
N ALA A 180 -5.35 52.57 56.80
CA ALA A 180 -6.38 51.57 57.08
C ALA A 180 -6.29 50.95 58.49
N GLY A 181 -5.32 51.38 59.31
CA GLY A 181 -5.11 50.92 60.69
C GLY A 181 -4.31 49.62 60.82
N TYR A 182 -3.76 49.08 59.73
CA TYR A 182 -2.89 47.91 59.71
C TYR A 182 -1.42 48.31 59.83
N PHE A 183 -0.57 47.40 60.33
CA PHE A 183 0.86 47.67 60.44
C PHE A 183 1.56 47.60 59.07
N LYS A 184 2.33 48.64 58.76
CA LYS A 184 3.20 48.74 57.59
C LYS A 184 4.35 47.74 57.67
N GLU A 185 4.76 47.25 56.50
CA GLU A 185 5.80 46.25 56.34
C GLU A 185 7.19 46.84 56.11
N GLY A 186 7.32 48.14 55.85
CA GLY A 186 8.61 48.78 55.57
C GLY A 186 9.11 48.53 54.15
N MET A 187 8.21 48.33 53.20
CA MET A 187 8.58 48.01 51.82
C MET A 187 9.07 49.25 51.06
N SER A 188 9.92 49.00 50.08
CA SER A 188 10.42 49.99 49.12
C SER A 188 9.89 49.71 47.72
N GLU A 189 9.96 50.71 46.85
CA GLU A 189 9.58 50.56 45.44
C GLU A 189 10.40 49.46 44.76
N GLY A 190 9.70 48.54 44.08
CA GLY A 190 10.28 47.36 43.45
C GLY A 190 10.29 46.10 44.33
N ASP A 191 9.99 46.20 45.63
CA ASP A 191 9.87 45.03 46.50
C ASP A 191 8.69 44.14 46.08
N VAL A 192 8.80 42.83 46.34
CA VAL A 192 7.72 41.87 46.07
C VAL A 192 6.65 42.00 47.16
N ALA A 193 5.51 42.57 46.81
CA ALA A 193 4.36 42.73 47.71
C ALA A 193 3.63 41.40 47.94
N GLY A 194 3.63 40.55 46.92
CA GLY A 194 2.90 39.29 46.87
C GLY A 194 2.80 38.77 45.43
N ALA A 195 1.71 38.06 45.15
CA ALA A 195 1.43 37.52 43.84
C ALA A 195 -0.07 37.41 43.57
N VAL A 196 -0.45 37.47 42.30
CA VAL A 196 -1.79 37.10 41.83
C VAL A 196 -1.74 35.65 41.38
N SER A 197 -2.66 34.83 41.87
CA SER A 197 -2.76 33.39 41.58
C SER A 197 -4.06 33.13 40.83
N ILE A 198 -3.94 32.61 39.61
CA ILE A 198 -5.03 32.24 38.71
C ILE A 198 -5.00 30.72 38.53
N VAL A 199 -6.13 30.07 38.76
CA VAL A 199 -6.34 28.64 38.55
C VAL A 199 -7.39 28.46 37.46
N MET A 200 -7.05 27.67 36.45
CA MET A 200 -7.90 27.43 35.29
C MET A 200 -8.16 25.92 35.13
N PRO A 201 -9.41 25.48 35.07
CA PRO A 201 -9.71 24.07 34.86
C PRO A 201 -9.30 23.66 33.44
N MET A 202 -8.59 22.53 33.33
CA MET A 202 -8.17 21.98 32.03
C MET A 202 -9.10 20.87 31.54
N ASP A 203 -10.08 20.46 32.34
CA ASP A 203 -10.94 19.31 32.01
C ASP A 203 -11.75 19.56 30.74
N GLU A 204 -12.31 20.76 30.56
CA GLU A 204 -13.02 21.11 29.33
C GLU A 204 -12.07 21.17 28.13
N ILE A 205 -10.91 21.81 28.28
CA ILE A 205 -9.87 21.88 27.24
C ILE A 205 -9.42 20.47 26.82
N PHE A 206 -9.23 19.57 27.78
CA PHE A 206 -8.85 18.18 27.51
C PHE A 206 -9.99 17.35 26.94
N ALA A 207 -11.24 17.58 27.35
CA ALA A 207 -12.41 16.94 26.77
C ALA A 207 -12.60 17.35 25.30
N GLN A 208 -12.47 18.64 25.00
CA GLN A 208 -12.47 19.17 23.64
C GLN A 208 -11.34 18.55 22.80
N ALA A 209 -10.10 18.50 23.33
CA ALA A 209 -8.97 17.89 22.65
C ALA A 209 -9.19 16.40 22.32
N LYS A 210 -9.80 15.63 23.24
CA LYS A 210 -10.19 14.22 23.01
C LYS A 210 -11.24 14.10 21.91
N ASN A 211 -12.28 14.94 21.95
CA ASN A 211 -13.33 14.95 20.93
C ASN A 211 -12.79 15.29 19.55
N ASP A 212 -11.88 16.27 19.46
CA ASP A 212 -11.24 16.63 18.21
C ASP A 212 -10.34 15.51 17.70
N LEU A 213 -9.58 14.85 18.57
CA LEU A 213 -8.79 13.68 18.18
C LEU A 213 -9.68 12.55 17.65
N ALA A 214 -10.82 12.28 18.29
CA ALA A 214 -11.79 11.28 17.85
C ALA A 214 -12.41 11.65 16.49
N ARG A 215 -12.79 12.90 16.27
CA ARG A 215 -13.30 13.40 14.98
C ARG A 215 -12.25 13.29 13.88
N THR A 216 -11.01 13.69 14.16
CA THR A 216 -9.90 13.56 13.22
C THR A 216 -9.64 12.10 12.87
N ALA A 217 -9.60 11.21 13.86
CA ALA A 217 -9.45 9.76 13.64
C ALA A 217 -10.60 9.20 12.78
N ALA A 218 -11.85 9.55 13.10
CA ALA A 218 -13.02 9.12 12.34
C ALA A 218 -12.97 9.59 10.88
N PHE A 219 -12.57 10.85 10.64
CA PHE A 219 -12.39 11.40 9.30
C PHE A 219 -11.33 10.62 8.51
N PHE A 220 -10.17 10.36 9.08
CA PHE A 220 -9.11 9.58 8.41
C PHE A 220 -9.50 8.13 8.16
N CYS A 221 -10.20 7.49 9.11
CA CYS A 221 -10.75 6.13 8.90
C CYS A 221 -11.76 6.10 7.75
N ALA A 222 -12.67 7.07 7.67
CA ALA A 222 -13.62 7.19 6.57
C ALA A 222 -12.90 7.42 5.23
N LEU A 223 -11.93 8.34 5.20
CA LEU A 223 -11.12 8.63 4.02
C LEU A 223 -10.34 7.39 3.55
N MET A 224 -9.72 6.64 4.48
CA MET A 224 -9.00 5.40 4.19
C MET A 224 -9.94 4.32 3.65
N GLY A 225 -11.15 4.21 4.20
CA GLY A 225 -12.19 3.32 3.69
C GLY A 225 -12.59 3.65 2.25
N VAL A 226 -12.86 4.92 1.95
CA VAL A 226 -13.20 5.39 0.60
C VAL A 226 -12.04 5.15 -0.37
N MET A 227 -10.81 5.51 0.02
CA MET A 227 -9.62 5.30 -0.80
C MET A 227 -9.37 3.82 -1.07
N GLY A 228 -9.57 2.96 -0.07
CA GLY A 228 -9.48 1.51 -0.21
C GLY A 228 -10.50 0.95 -1.20
N ILE A 229 -11.74 1.41 -1.17
CA ILE A 229 -12.79 1.03 -2.12
C ILE A 229 -12.43 1.49 -3.54
N LEU A 230 -12.01 2.74 -3.71
CA LEU A 230 -11.62 3.27 -5.02
C LEU A 230 -10.42 2.52 -5.60
N LEU A 231 -9.38 2.27 -4.80
CA LEU A 231 -8.23 1.46 -5.19
C LEU A 231 -8.67 0.04 -5.57
N ALA A 232 -9.61 -0.55 -4.83
CA ALA A 232 -10.13 -1.87 -5.14
C ALA A 232 -10.88 -1.95 -6.47
N LEU A 233 -11.71 -0.94 -6.75
CA LEU A 233 -12.41 -0.81 -8.03
C LEU A 233 -11.44 -0.58 -9.18
N ALA A 234 -10.43 0.28 -9.01
CA ALA A 234 -9.42 0.59 -10.01
C ALA A 234 -8.55 -0.64 -10.34
N LEU A 235 -8.00 -1.31 -9.34
CA LEU A 235 -7.19 -2.52 -9.56
C LEU A 235 -8.02 -3.64 -10.20
N ARG A 236 -9.30 -3.78 -9.84
CA ARG A 236 -10.19 -4.75 -10.47
C ARG A 236 -10.46 -4.42 -11.93
N SER A 237 -10.76 -3.17 -12.26
CA SER A 237 -11.14 -2.77 -13.62
C SER A 237 -9.95 -2.64 -14.56
N TRP A 238 -8.82 -2.10 -14.08
CA TRP A 238 -7.67 -1.75 -14.92
C TRP A 238 -6.60 -2.85 -14.97
N VAL A 239 -6.47 -3.67 -13.92
CA VAL A 239 -5.42 -4.70 -13.86
C VAL A 239 -6.02 -6.09 -13.97
N ALA A 240 -6.87 -6.48 -13.01
CA ALA A 240 -7.31 -7.86 -12.89
C ALA A 240 -8.17 -8.33 -14.08
N ARG A 241 -9.14 -7.52 -14.52
CA ARG A 241 -10.00 -7.87 -15.68
C ARG A 241 -9.23 -8.02 -17.00
N PRO A 242 -8.43 -7.04 -17.47
CA PRO A 242 -7.76 -7.15 -18.75
C PRO A 242 -6.72 -8.27 -18.77
N THR A 243 -5.89 -8.40 -17.72
CA THR A 243 -4.89 -9.48 -17.65
C THR A 243 -5.52 -10.87 -17.65
N MET A 244 -6.66 -11.06 -16.97
CA MET A 244 -7.39 -12.33 -17.00
C MET A 244 -7.99 -12.61 -18.38
N ALA A 245 -8.50 -11.60 -19.08
CA ALA A 245 -9.05 -11.76 -20.43
C ALA A 245 -7.95 -12.17 -21.42
N GLU A 246 -6.80 -11.48 -21.39
CA GLU A 246 -5.66 -11.76 -22.26
C GLU A 246 -5.07 -13.16 -21.98
N ASN A 247 -4.92 -13.55 -20.71
CA ASN A 247 -4.45 -14.88 -20.36
C ASN A 247 -5.41 -16.00 -20.81
N ASN A 248 -6.72 -15.78 -20.66
CA ASN A 248 -7.72 -16.74 -21.15
C ASN A 248 -7.68 -16.90 -22.67
N GLN A 249 -7.43 -15.80 -23.40
CA GLN A 249 -7.25 -15.84 -24.85
C GLN A 249 -6.01 -16.66 -25.23
N LEU A 250 -4.87 -16.43 -24.58
CA LEU A 250 -3.64 -17.19 -24.81
C LEU A 250 -3.85 -18.70 -24.55
N ILE A 251 -4.59 -19.06 -23.50
CA ILE A 251 -4.96 -20.45 -23.21
C ILE A 251 -5.82 -21.04 -24.33
N GLN A 252 -6.81 -20.30 -24.84
CA GLN A 252 -7.65 -20.76 -25.96
C GLN A 252 -6.85 -20.93 -27.25
N GLU A 253 -5.95 -20.00 -27.56
CA GLU A 253 -5.06 -20.11 -28.73
C GLU A 253 -4.14 -21.32 -28.61
N SER A 254 -3.55 -21.55 -27.44
CA SER A 254 -2.71 -22.72 -27.16
C SER A 254 -3.47 -24.04 -27.36
N HIS A 255 -4.71 -24.12 -26.84
CA HIS A 255 -5.57 -25.29 -27.06
C HIS A 255 -5.93 -25.50 -28.52
N THR A 256 -6.23 -24.42 -29.25
CA THR A 256 -6.56 -24.48 -30.68
C THR A 256 -5.37 -24.98 -31.50
N LYS A 257 -4.17 -24.44 -31.26
CA LYS A 257 -2.92 -24.89 -31.90
C LYS A 257 -2.64 -26.37 -31.60
N SER A 258 -2.81 -26.79 -30.35
CA SER A 258 -2.62 -28.20 -29.95
C SER A 258 -3.60 -29.15 -30.64
N ARG A 259 -4.87 -28.73 -30.78
CA ARG A 259 -5.90 -29.50 -31.51
C ARG A 259 -5.56 -29.63 -33.00
N ILE A 260 -5.10 -28.56 -33.64
CA ILE A 260 -4.68 -28.57 -35.05
C ILE A 260 -3.52 -29.54 -35.25
N ILE A 261 -2.49 -29.47 -34.41
CA ILE A 261 -1.34 -30.40 -34.46
C ILE A 261 -1.82 -31.84 -34.30
N THR A 262 -2.70 -32.10 -33.32
CA THR A 262 -3.23 -33.45 -33.09
C THR A 262 -4.03 -33.97 -34.28
N ALA A 263 -4.89 -33.14 -34.88
CA ALA A 263 -5.67 -33.49 -36.06
C ALA A 263 -4.78 -33.76 -37.29
N ALA A 264 -3.77 -32.91 -37.53
CA ALA A 264 -2.82 -33.11 -38.62
C ALA A 264 -2.01 -34.41 -38.46
N VAL A 265 -1.60 -34.74 -37.23
CA VAL A 265 -0.91 -36.01 -36.92
C VAL A 265 -1.83 -37.22 -37.14
N GLN A 266 -3.13 -37.10 -36.80
CA GLN A 266 -4.13 -38.15 -37.02
C GLN A 266 -4.34 -38.41 -38.52
N GLU A 267 -4.47 -37.35 -39.32
CA GLU A 267 -4.73 -37.43 -40.77
C GLU A 267 -3.54 -38.01 -41.55
N LEU A 268 -2.31 -37.68 -41.14
CA LEU A 268 -1.10 -38.30 -41.68
C LEU A 268 -1.04 -39.82 -41.44
N LYS A 269 -1.62 -40.31 -40.33
CA LYS A 269 -1.67 -41.74 -40.00
C LYS A 269 -2.78 -42.49 -40.73
N SER A 270 -3.85 -41.84 -41.18
CA SER A 270 -5.06 -42.49 -41.71
C SER A 270 -5.15 -42.57 -43.25
N ARG A 271 -4.13 -42.14 -44.01
CA ARG A 271 -4.14 -42.31 -45.48
C ARG A 271 -3.95 -43.80 -45.85
N PRO A 272 -4.83 -44.39 -46.67
CA PRO A 272 -4.71 -45.80 -47.08
C PRO A 272 -3.39 -46.05 -47.85
N PRO A 273 -2.82 -47.26 -47.79
CA PRO A 273 -1.64 -47.59 -48.56
C PRO A 273 -1.94 -47.53 -50.06
N GLU A 274 -1.10 -46.82 -50.81
CA GLU A 274 -1.16 -46.74 -52.26
C GLU A 274 -0.69 -48.09 -52.81
N VAL A 275 -1.62 -48.93 -53.27
CA VAL A 275 -1.33 -50.27 -53.79
C VAL A 275 -1.41 -50.24 -55.31
N PHE A 276 -0.31 -50.58 -55.97
CA PHE A 276 -0.25 -50.82 -57.41
C PHE A 276 -0.55 -52.30 -57.71
N SER A 277 -1.20 -52.60 -58.83
CA SER A 277 -1.51 -53.97 -59.24
C SER A 277 -1.44 -54.14 -60.75
N THR A 278 -0.85 -55.26 -61.21
CA THR A 278 -0.71 -55.64 -62.62
C THR A 278 -0.66 -57.16 -62.71
N GLY A 279 -1.54 -57.78 -63.51
CA GLY A 279 -1.80 -59.22 -63.48
C GLY A 279 -2.03 -59.73 -62.05
N ASP A 280 -1.25 -60.75 -61.66
CA ASP A 280 -1.29 -61.34 -60.32
C ASP A 280 -0.34 -60.65 -59.31
N LEU A 281 0.41 -59.63 -59.75
CA LEU A 281 1.36 -58.88 -58.92
C LEU A 281 0.67 -57.71 -58.23
N ARG A 282 0.80 -57.63 -56.90
CA ARG A 282 0.37 -56.48 -56.09
C ARG A 282 1.56 -55.91 -55.33
N VAL A 283 1.70 -54.58 -55.36
CA VAL A 283 2.81 -53.86 -54.73
C VAL A 283 2.24 -52.79 -53.81
N ASN A 284 2.55 -52.85 -52.52
CA ASN A 284 2.24 -51.79 -51.59
C ASN A 284 3.36 -50.73 -51.64
N LEU A 285 3.10 -49.59 -52.26
CA LEU A 285 4.09 -48.55 -52.50
C LEU A 285 4.62 -47.91 -51.20
N ARG A 286 3.88 -48.02 -50.09
CA ARG A 286 4.28 -47.50 -48.77
C ARG A 286 5.13 -48.48 -47.98
N SER A 287 4.71 -49.74 -47.88
CA SER A 287 5.45 -50.76 -47.09
C SER A 287 6.56 -51.44 -47.87
N GLY A 288 6.55 -51.36 -49.21
CA GLY A 288 7.45 -52.11 -50.09
C GLY A 288 7.11 -53.60 -50.17
N GLU A 289 5.95 -54.02 -49.66
CA GLU A 289 5.51 -55.41 -49.71
C GLU A 289 5.00 -55.77 -51.12
N VAL A 290 5.49 -56.89 -51.63
CA VAL A 290 5.16 -57.41 -52.96
C VAL A 290 4.49 -58.77 -52.81
N LEU A 291 3.30 -58.92 -53.38
CA LEU A 291 2.52 -60.16 -53.40
C LEU A 291 2.40 -60.65 -54.84
N LEU A 292 2.58 -61.94 -55.08
CA LEU A 292 2.30 -62.58 -56.37
C LEU A 292 1.28 -63.69 -56.14
N ARG A 293 0.15 -63.68 -56.87
CA ARG A 293 -0.95 -64.65 -56.69
C ARG A 293 -1.45 -64.73 -55.24
N GLY A 294 -1.34 -63.63 -54.50
CA GLY A 294 -1.74 -63.52 -53.09
C GLY A 294 -0.67 -63.96 -52.07
N GLU A 295 0.47 -64.51 -52.50
CA GLU A 295 1.57 -64.90 -51.61
C GLU A 295 2.69 -63.86 -51.58
N LYS A 296 3.33 -63.69 -50.42
CA LYS A 296 4.42 -62.73 -50.22
C LYS A 296 5.69 -63.17 -50.91
N VAL A 297 6.23 -62.31 -51.77
CA VAL A 297 7.51 -62.53 -52.43
C VAL A 297 8.63 -62.04 -51.53
N ASP A 298 9.58 -62.93 -51.22
CA ASP A 298 10.75 -62.58 -50.41
C ASP A 298 11.78 -61.78 -51.22
N LEU A 299 11.70 -60.45 -51.14
CA LEU A 299 12.60 -59.51 -51.79
C LEU A 299 13.50 -58.84 -50.76
N THR A 300 14.78 -58.68 -51.08
CA THR A 300 15.67 -57.83 -50.28
C THR A 300 15.23 -56.37 -50.34
N PRO A 301 15.64 -55.50 -49.39
CA PRO A 301 15.24 -54.10 -49.37
C PRO A 301 15.51 -53.32 -50.68
N LYS A 302 16.58 -53.67 -51.40
CA LYS A 302 16.93 -53.04 -52.69
C LYS A 302 16.12 -53.62 -53.85
N GLU A 303 15.80 -54.91 -53.80
CA GLU A 303 14.93 -55.56 -54.78
C GLU A 303 13.48 -55.05 -54.67
N SER A 304 12.94 -54.95 -53.46
CA SER A 304 11.61 -54.37 -53.24
C SER A 304 11.57 -52.90 -53.63
N ARG A 305 12.61 -52.11 -53.35
CA ARG A 305 12.69 -50.72 -53.80
C ARG A 305 12.68 -50.58 -55.32
N ILE A 306 13.36 -51.46 -56.07
CA ILE A 306 13.27 -51.48 -57.56
C ILE A 306 11.82 -51.70 -58.00
N VAL A 307 11.15 -52.70 -57.41
CA VAL A 307 9.75 -52.99 -57.75
C VAL A 307 8.86 -51.80 -57.45
N VAL A 308 9.02 -51.16 -56.29
CA VAL A 308 8.27 -49.97 -55.90
C VAL A 308 8.51 -48.80 -56.85
N VAL A 309 9.76 -48.48 -57.19
CA VAL A 309 10.08 -47.34 -58.08
C VAL A 309 9.42 -47.50 -59.44
N LEU A 310 9.52 -48.70 -60.02
CA LEU A 310 8.91 -49.02 -61.30
C LEU A 310 7.37 -49.09 -61.21
N ALA A 311 6.83 -49.62 -60.09
CA ALA A 311 5.38 -49.70 -59.85
C ALA A 311 4.73 -48.33 -59.57
N SER A 312 5.47 -47.37 -59.02
CA SER A 312 5.00 -46.00 -58.83
C SER A 312 4.85 -45.23 -60.15
N HIS A 313 5.51 -45.70 -61.22
CA HIS A 313 5.54 -45.06 -62.54
C HIS A 313 5.30 -46.11 -63.64
N PRO A 314 4.10 -46.71 -63.70
CA PRO A 314 3.81 -47.76 -64.67
C PRO A 314 3.93 -47.27 -66.11
N ASN A 315 4.41 -48.15 -67.00
CA ASN A 315 4.70 -47.90 -68.41
C ASN A 315 5.79 -46.84 -68.70
N GLU A 316 6.36 -46.21 -67.67
CA GLU A 316 7.50 -45.31 -67.81
C GLU A 316 8.82 -46.11 -67.82
N THR A 317 9.72 -45.76 -68.73
CA THR A 317 11.01 -46.44 -68.89
C THR A 317 12.08 -45.75 -68.08
N PHE A 318 12.65 -46.46 -67.11
CA PHE A 318 13.78 -45.98 -66.33
C PHE A 318 15.09 -46.51 -66.90
N GLY A 319 16.04 -45.59 -67.12
CA GLY A 319 17.42 -45.92 -67.45
C GLY A 319 18.11 -46.68 -66.32
N LYS A 320 19.20 -47.38 -66.64
CA LYS A 320 20.01 -48.06 -65.60
C LYS A 320 20.54 -47.05 -64.59
N ASP A 321 21.08 -45.93 -65.07
CA ASP A 321 21.63 -44.88 -64.21
C ASP A 321 20.55 -44.16 -63.41
N ASP A 322 19.34 -44.01 -63.96
CA ASP A 322 18.20 -43.43 -63.25
C ASP A 322 17.72 -44.32 -62.10
N LEU A 323 17.69 -45.65 -62.32
CA LEU A 323 17.41 -46.60 -61.23
C LEU A 323 18.52 -46.59 -60.17
N VAL A 324 19.79 -46.47 -60.56
CA VAL A 324 20.87 -46.33 -59.57
C VAL A 324 20.68 -45.06 -58.75
N ARG A 325 20.41 -43.93 -59.39
CA ARG A 325 20.19 -42.63 -58.73
C ARG A 325 19.03 -42.70 -57.74
N GLU A 326 17.90 -43.25 -58.15
CA GLU A 326 16.67 -43.29 -57.33
C GLU A 326 16.77 -44.28 -56.15
N ILE A 327 17.55 -45.35 -56.27
CA ILE A 327 17.57 -46.43 -55.27
C ILE A 327 18.80 -46.37 -54.36
N TRP A 328 19.95 -45.95 -54.90
CA TRP A 328 21.21 -45.86 -54.15
C TRP A 328 21.66 -44.43 -53.88
N GLY A 329 21.26 -43.45 -54.69
CA GLY A 329 21.71 -42.06 -54.58
C GLY A 329 22.52 -41.62 -55.80
N GLU A 330 22.61 -40.30 -55.99
CA GLU A 330 23.27 -39.69 -57.15
C GLU A 330 24.78 -40.00 -57.19
N GLU A 331 25.40 -40.17 -56.04
CA GLU A 331 26.82 -40.49 -55.88
C GLU A 331 27.22 -41.89 -56.38
N TYR A 332 26.24 -42.77 -56.62
CA TYR A 332 26.47 -44.14 -57.11
C TYR A 332 26.35 -44.27 -58.62
N VAL A 333 25.95 -43.22 -59.33
CA VAL A 333 25.83 -43.22 -60.79
C VAL A 333 27.21 -43.43 -61.43
N GLY A 334 27.33 -44.36 -62.38
CA GLY A 334 28.60 -44.72 -63.03
C GLY A 334 29.48 -45.70 -62.26
N THR A 335 29.03 -46.21 -61.10
CA THR A 335 29.72 -47.29 -60.37
C THR A 335 29.47 -48.67 -61.00
N SER A 336 30.13 -49.72 -60.47
CA SER A 336 29.99 -51.11 -60.95
C SER A 336 28.64 -51.79 -60.57
N ILE A 337 27.64 -51.05 -60.07
CA ILE A 337 26.33 -51.58 -59.71
C ILE A 337 25.60 -52.08 -60.95
N SER A 338 25.41 -53.40 -61.04
CA SER A 338 24.70 -54.02 -62.16
C SER A 338 23.18 -54.05 -61.91
N ILE A 339 22.46 -53.02 -62.35
CA ILE A 339 20.98 -53.01 -62.33
C ILE A 339 20.40 -54.23 -63.04
N SER A 340 21.02 -54.67 -64.14
CA SER A 340 20.62 -55.88 -64.85
C SER A 340 20.67 -57.15 -63.98
N ALA A 341 21.64 -57.26 -63.06
CA ALA A 341 21.72 -58.39 -62.14
C ALA A 341 20.59 -58.34 -61.09
N TYR A 342 20.28 -57.16 -60.56
CA TYR A 342 19.16 -56.98 -59.64
C TYR A 342 17.82 -57.25 -60.32
N VAL A 343 17.58 -56.71 -61.51
CA VAL A 343 16.34 -56.99 -62.27
C VAL A 343 16.22 -58.48 -62.60
N ARG A 344 17.32 -59.16 -62.93
CA ARG A 344 17.31 -60.61 -63.13
C ARG A 344 16.90 -61.38 -61.87
N ARG A 345 17.41 -60.98 -60.69
CA ARG A 345 17.01 -61.59 -59.40
C ARG A 345 15.56 -61.31 -59.04
N VAL A 346 15.08 -60.09 -59.28
CA VAL A 346 13.67 -59.75 -59.10
C VAL A 346 12.80 -60.61 -60.02
N ARG A 347 13.13 -60.69 -61.31
CA ARG A 347 12.39 -61.52 -62.28
C ARG A 347 12.36 -62.99 -61.92
N SER A 348 13.46 -63.56 -61.41
CA SER A 348 13.44 -64.97 -60.93
C SER A 348 12.49 -65.23 -59.76
N LYS A 349 12.02 -64.18 -59.09
CA LYS A 349 11.10 -64.27 -57.95
C LYS A 349 9.66 -63.88 -58.28
N ILE A 350 9.45 -63.07 -59.33
CA ILE A 350 8.12 -62.54 -59.68
C ILE A 350 7.60 -62.99 -61.04
N GLU A 351 8.44 -63.49 -61.94
CA GLU A 351 8.08 -63.94 -63.29
C GLU A 351 8.10 -65.46 -63.36
N ASP A 352 7.17 -66.06 -64.11
CA ASP A 352 7.18 -67.51 -64.37
C ASP A 352 8.33 -67.90 -65.33
N ASP A 353 8.65 -67.06 -66.33
CA ASP A 353 9.84 -67.17 -67.18
C ASP A 353 10.65 -65.86 -67.16
N PRO A 354 11.80 -65.81 -66.45
CA PRO A 354 12.65 -64.61 -66.40
C PRO A 354 13.24 -64.18 -67.75
N GLY A 355 13.32 -65.10 -68.73
CA GLY A 355 13.78 -64.84 -70.09
C GLY A 355 12.72 -64.14 -70.95
N ASN A 356 11.44 -64.31 -70.60
CA ASN A 356 10.29 -63.70 -71.28
C ASN A 356 9.37 -63.01 -70.25
N PRO A 357 9.82 -61.88 -69.65
CA PRO A 357 9.14 -61.27 -68.51
C PRO A 357 7.81 -60.61 -68.89
N CYS A 358 6.83 -60.71 -68.00
CA CYS A 358 5.51 -60.11 -68.14
C CYS A 358 5.33 -58.84 -67.29
N TYR A 359 5.93 -58.76 -66.11
CA TYR A 359 5.74 -57.63 -65.20
C TYR A 359 6.80 -56.55 -65.39
N ILE A 360 8.09 -56.89 -65.32
CA ILE A 360 9.18 -55.93 -65.55
C ILE A 360 9.72 -56.14 -66.96
N LEU A 361 9.40 -55.25 -67.89
CA LEU A 361 9.80 -55.36 -69.29
C LEU A 361 11.18 -54.75 -69.55
N THR A 362 11.91 -55.31 -70.51
CA THR A 362 13.17 -54.71 -71.00
C THR A 362 12.87 -53.87 -72.22
N VAL A 363 13.14 -52.56 -72.16
CA VAL A 363 13.08 -51.67 -73.32
C VAL A 363 14.49 -51.58 -73.91
N ARG A 364 14.68 -52.15 -75.10
CA ARG A 364 16.00 -52.32 -75.73
C ARG A 364 16.72 -50.97 -75.86
N GLN A 365 17.98 -50.92 -75.37
CA GLN A 365 18.82 -49.71 -75.30
C GLN A 365 18.29 -48.55 -74.44
N ARG A 366 17.20 -48.73 -73.67
CA ARG A 366 16.62 -47.67 -72.83
C ARG A 366 16.53 -48.02 -71.35
N GLY A 367 16.23 -49.27 -70.99
CA GLY A 367 16.21 -49.70 -69.59
C GLY A 367 15.04 -50.62 -69.26
N TYR A 368 14.34 -50.35 -68.15
CA TYR A 368 13.29 -51.20 -67.59
C TYR A 368 12.02 -50.40 -67.29
N CYS A 369 10.86 -51.01 -67.47
CA CYS A 369 9.57 -50.44 -67.08
C CYS A 369 8.70 -51.51 -66.42
N MET A 370 7.80 -51.08 -65.52
CA MET A 370 6.73 -51.95 -65.05
C MET A 370 5.58 -51.91 -66.06
N ARG A 371 5.08 -53.07 -66.48
CA ARG A 371 3.86 -53.14 -67.27
C ARG A 371 2.68 -52.78 -66.38
N ALA A 372 1.89 -51.80 -66.78
CA ALA A 372 0.49 -51.74 -66.36
C ALA A 372 -0.35 -52.49 -67.38
N ASP A 373 -1.22 -53.39 -66.92
CA ASP A 373 -2.22 -53.98 -67.80
C ASP A 373 -3.14 -52.87 -68.34
N GLU A 374 -3.33 -52.84 -69.66
CA GLU A 374 -4.45 -52.12 -70.24
C GLU A 374 -5.72 -52.84 -69.78
N ARG A 375 -6.52 -52.17 -68.94
CA ARG A 375 -7.88 -52.64 -68.71
C ARG A 375 -8.60 -52.63 -70.06
N GLU A 376 -8.86 -53.79 -70.64
CA GLU A 376 -10.05 -53.94 -71.49
C GLU A 376 -11.24 -53.45 -70.65
N LYS A 377 -11.95 -52.46 -71.21
CA LYS A 377 -13.05 -51.74 -70.58
C LYS A 377 -14.17 -52.64 -70.11
#